data_AF-R0MJJ3-F1
#
_entry.id   AF-R0MJJ3-F1
#
_cell.length_a   1.000
_cell.length_b   1.000
_cell.length_c   1.000
_cell.angle_alpha   90.00
_cell.angle_beta   90.00
_cell.angle_gamma   90.00
#
_symmetry.space_group_name_H-M   'P 1'
#
loop_
_entity.id
_entity.type
_entity.pdbx_description
1 polymer ?
#
loop_
_entity_poly.entity_id
_entity_poly.type
_entity_poly.pdbx_seq_one_letter_code
_entity_poly.pdbx_strand_id
1 'polypeptide(L)'
;MYEELSDAWAEAHDGKESLFTDEAQAHLYGHVAGAARAINITPLFWKKYHKGQMTIRQTFSAVVRLINDEWWIVQFKAQRMRWHESLLIASGEVNKDRSPYASKSAIRDVHSRRLANLEYLKSCELENKVTGERIGLISKVMGVFRIPRSGVWS
;
A
#
# COMPACT_ATOMS: atom_id res chain seq x y z
N MET A 1 -14.39 -17.19 -0.64
CA MET A 1 -13.32 -17.34 0.38
C MET A 1 -13.64 -16.62 1.69
N TYR A 2 -13.64 -15.28 1.79
CA TYR A 2 -13.94 -14.63 3.08
C TYR A 2 -15.41 -14.81 3.50
N GLU A 3 -16.34 -14.63 2.56
CA GLU A 3 -17.79 -14.84 2.79
C GLU A 3 -18.07 -16.27 3.26
N GLU A 4 -17.57 -17.27 2.53
CA GLU A 4 -17.68 -18.69 2.91
C GLU A 4 -17.11 -19.00 4.31
N LEU A 5 -15.95 -18.43 4.67
CA LEU A 5 -15.35 -18.62 5.99
C LEU A 5 -16.17 -17.94 7.09
N SER A 6 -16.76 -16.79 6.79
CA SER A 6 -17.63 -16.05 7.70
C SER A 6 -18.95 -16.78 7.92
N ASP A 7 -19.54 -17.34 6.86
CA ASP A 7 -20.78 -18.12 6.96
C ASP A 7 -20.53 -19.42 7.72
N ALA A 8 -19.46 -20.15 7.42
CA ALA A 8 -19.08 -21.36 8.15
C ALA A 8 -18.81 -21.09 9.64
N TRP A 9 -18.22 -19.94 9.98
CA TRP A 9 -18.03 -19.56 11.38
C TRP A 9 -19.36 -19.29 12.07
N ALA A 10 -20.26 -18.54 11.43
CA ALA A 10 -21.57 -18.19 11.98
C ALA A 10 -22.50 -19.40 12.12
N GLU A 11 -22.39 -20.40 11.24
CA GLU A 11 -23.08 -21.68 11.37
C GLU A 11 -22.56 -22.51 12.56
N ALA A 12 -21.24 -22.49 12.78
CA ALA A 12 -20.61 -23.18 13.89
C ALA A 12 -20.80 -22.47 15.25
N HIS A 13 -21.05 -21.16 15.25
CA HIS A 13 -21.14 -20.33 16.46
C HIS A 13 -22.36 -19.42 16.42
N ASP A 14 -23.40 -19.76 17.17
CA ASP A 14 -24.62 -18.98 17.55
C ASP A 14 -25.01 -17.76 16.67
N GLY A 15 -24.90 -17.88 15.35
CA GLY A 15 -25.22 -16.84 14.38
C GLY A 15 -24.16 -15.75 14.15
N LYS A 16 -24.52 -14.76 13.32
CA LYS A 16 -23.59 -13.73 12.79
C LYS A 16 -23.04 -12.77 13.85
N GLU A 17 -23.65 -12.68 15.03
CA GLU A 17 -23.16 -11.84 16.13
C GLU A 17 -21.79 -12.34 16.64
N SER A 18 -21.52 -13.64 16.55
CA SER A 18 -20.24 -14.24 16.96
C SER A 18 -19.06 -13.77 16.11
N LEU A 19 -19.31 -13.23 14.92
CA LEU A 19 -18.29 -12.72 13.99
C LEU A 19 -17.59 -11.47 14.53
N PHE A 20 -18.22 -10.71 15.43
CA PHE A 20 -17.63 -9.47 15.97
C PHE A 20 -16.75 -9.71 17.20
N THR A 21 -16.38 -10.95 17.49
CA THR A 21 -15.43 -11.29 18.54
C THR A 21 -13.98 -11.18 18.06
N ASP A 22 -13.05 -10.88 18.98
CA ASP A 22 -11.62 -10.83 18.67
C ASP A 22 -11.11 -12.16 18.10
N GLU A 23 -11.63 -13.28 18.60
CA GLU A 23 -11.27 -14.63 18.16
C GLU A 23 -11.73 -14.90 16.71
N ALA A 24 -13.00 -14.65 16.40
CA ALA A 24 -13.53 -14.82 15.05
C ALA A 24 -12.78 -13.95 14.03
N GLN A 25 -12.54 -12.69 14.39
CA GLN A 25 -11.83 -11.75 13.52
C GLN A 25 -10.37 -12.17 13.31
N ALA A 26 -9.66 -12.60 14.35
CA ALA A 26 -8.30 -13.12 14.23
C ALA A 26 -8.25 -14.38 13.36
N HIS A 27 -9.21 -15.29 13.51
CA HIS A 27 -9.31 -16.52 12.71
C HIS A 27 -9.54 -16.21 11.21
N LEU A 28 -10.53 -15.37 10.91
CA LEU A 28 -10.86 -14.96 9.55
C LEU A 28 -9.70 -14.22 8.87
N TYR A 29 -9.09 -13.28 9.59
CA TYR A 29 -7.91 -12.58 9.11
C TYR A 29 -6.76 -13.55 8.83
N GLY A 30 -6.49 -14.50 9.72
CA GLY A 30 -5.40 -15.47 9.57
C GLY A 30 -5.44 -16.22 8.24
N HIS A 31 -6.63 -16.65 7.82
CA HIS A 31 -6.84 -17.35 6.55
C HIS A 31 -6.53 -16.46 5.34
N VAL A 32 -7.15 -15.28 5.28
CA VAL A 32 -6.98 -14.37 4.14
C VAL A 32 -5.55 -13.81 4.10
N ALA A 33 -4.97 -13.51 5.26
CA ALA A 33 -3.59 -13.08 5.41
C ALA A 33 -2.59 -14.19 5.01
N GLY A 34 -2.87 -15.45 5.35
CA GLY A 34 -2.08 -16.62 4.96
C GLY A 34 -2.00 -16.78 3.44
N ALA A 35 -3.13 -16.65 2.75
CA ALA A 35 -3.17 -16.67 1.29
C ALA A 35 -2.28 -15.58 0.67
N ALA A 36 -2.35 -14.35 1.20
CA ALA A 36 -1.49 -13.26 0.74
C ALA A 36 0.01 -13.53 1.01
N ARG A 37 0.34 -14.17 2.14
CA ARG A 37 1.72 -14.56 2.47
C ARG A 37 2.28 -15.60 1.51
N ALA A 38 1.46 -16.55 1.06
CA ALA A 38 1.87 -17.57 0.10
C ALA A 38 2.38 -16.97 -1.23
N ILE A 39 1.89 -15.79 -1.61
CA ILE A 39 2.31 -15.06 -2.80
C ILE A 39 3.28 -13.90 -2.50
N ASN A 40 4.05 -14.02 -1.41
CA ASN A 40 5.08 -13.07 -0.98
C ASN A 40 4.60 -11.65 -0.68
N ILE A 41 3.32 -11.49 -0.34
CA ILE A 41 2.76 -10.19 0.10
C ILE A 41 2.57 -10.24 1.61
N THR A 42 3.00 -9.18 2.29
CA THR A 42 2.87 -9.08 3.76
C THR A 42 1.61 -8.29 4.10
N PRO A 43 0.61 -8.90 4.73
CA PRO A 43 -0.63 -8.23 5.11
C PRO A 43 -0.43 -7.13 6.16
N LEU A 44 -1.34 -6.15 6.17
CA LEU A 44 -1.37 -5.12 7.21
C LEU A 44 -1.50 -5.76 8.60
N PHE A 45 -0.73 -5.25 9.56
CA PHE A 45 -0.72 -5.72 10.96
C PHE A 45 -0.24 -7.17 11.18
N TRP A 46 0.40 -7.82 10.20
CA TRP A 46 0.90 -9.20 10.34
C TRP A 46 1.73 -9.45 11.62
N LYS A 47 2.63 -8.54 11.98
CA LYS A 47 3.43 -8.66 13.21
C LYS A 47 2.59 -8.59 14.50
N LYS A 48 1.49 -7.82 14.49
CA LYS A 48 0.58 -7.71 15.65
C LYS A 48 -0.32 -8.93 15.74
N TYR A 49 -0.81 -9.41 14.60
CA TYR A 49 -1.55 -10.67 14.51
C TYR A 49 -0.75 -11.82 15.12
N HIS A 50 0.52 -11.97 14.73
CA HIS A 50 1.39 -13.03 15.25
C HIS A 50 1.68 -12.92 16.77
N LYS A 51 1.40 -11.77 17.38
CA LYS A 51 1.51 -11.53 18.82
C LYS A 51 0.17 -11.60 19.56
N GLY A 52 -0.94 -11.86 18.85
CA GLY A 52 -2.29 -11.80 19.43
C GLY A 52 -2.73 -10.39 19.86
N GLN A 53 -2.11 -9.33 19.33
CA GLN A 53 -2.32 -7.95 19.76
C GLN A 53 -3.12 -7.11 18.74
N MET A 54 -3.93 -7.78 17.91
CA MET A 54 -4.69 -7.12 16.86
C MET A 54 -6.08 -6.77 17.38
N THR A 55 -6.49 -5.52 17.24
CA THR A 55 -7.84 -5.09 17.60
C THR A 55 -8.82 -5.35 16.46
N ILE A 56 -10.11 -5.54 16.76
CA ILE A 56 -11.19 -5.68 15.76
C ILE A 56 -11.07 -4.64 14.63
N ARG A 57 -10.88 -3.36 14.97
CA ARG A 57 -10.76 -2.28 13.98
C ARG A 57 -9.55 -2.45 13.04
N GLN A 58 -8.42 -2.91 13.59
CA GLN A 58 -7.22 -3.21 12.79
C GLN A 58 -7.46 -4.41 11.88
N THR A 59 -8.12 -5.44 12.41
CA THR A 59 -8.51 -6.63 11.64
C THR A 59 -9.40 -6.24 10.45
N PHE A 60 -10.49 -5.51 10.70
CA PHE A 60 -11.40 -5.07 9.66
C PHE A 60 -10.69 -4.24 8.59
N SER A 61 -9.87 -3.27 9.00
CA SER A 61 -9.09 -2.45 8.05
C SER A 61 -8.15 -3.28 7.18
N ALA A 62 -7.57 -4.35 7.73
CA ALA A 62 -6.68 -5.23 7.00
C ALA A 62 -7.45 -6.17 6.07
N VAL A 63 -8.57 -6.74 6.52
CA VAL A 63 -9.47 -7.58 5.70
C VAL A 63 -10.02 -6.79 4.52
N VAL A 64 -10.58 -5.59 4.75
CA VAL A 64 -11.10 -4.71 3.67
C VAL A 64 -10.04 -4.46 2.60
N ARG A 65 -8.78 -4.25 3.01
CA ARG A 65 -7.69 -4.08 2.05
C ARG A 65 -7.37 -5.36 1.28
N LEU A 66 -7.41 -6.52 1.94
CA LEU A 66 -7.12 -7.81 1.32
C LEU A 66 -8.23 -8.31 0.41
N ILE A 67 -9.45 -7.79 0.50
CA ILE A 67 -10.53 -8.09 -0.45
C ILE A 67 -10.64 -7.04 -1.57
N ASN A 68 -9.95 -5.90 -1.44
CA ASN A 68 -9.96 -4.84 -2.45
C ASN A 68 -9.14 -5.25 -3.69
N ASP A 69 -9.82 -5.38 -4.82
CA ASP A 69 -9.29 -5.81 -6.10
C ASP A 69 -8.33 -4.79 -6.73
N GLU A 70 -8.67 -3.50 -6.71
CA GLU A 70 -7.81 -2.42 -7.22
C GLU A 70 -6.44 -2.42 -6.52
N TRP A 71 -6.43 -2.64 -5.20
CA TRP A 71 -5.21 -2.75 -4.43
C TRP A 71 -4.36 -3.94 -4.88
N TRP A 72 -4.98 -5.10 -5.12
CA TRP A 72 -4.30 -6.29 -5.63
C TRP A 72 -3.72 -6.09 -7.02
N ILE A 73 -4.44 -5.41 -7.92
CA ILE A 73 -3.94 -5.06 -9.26
C ILE A 73 -2.62 -4.30 -9.15
N VAL A 74 -2.53 -3.33 -8.22
CA VAL A 74 -1.30 -2.58 -7.98
C VAL A 74 -0.19 -3.49 -7.43
N GLN A 75 -0.51 -4.40 -6.51
CA GLN A 75 0.49 -5.35 -5.97
C GLN A 75 1.06 -6.27 -7.05
N PHE A 76 0.20 -6.86 -7.88
CA PHE A 76 0.61 -7.77 -8.95
C PHE A 76 1.41 -7.05 -10.04
N LYS A 77 1.03 -5.82 -10.41
CA LYS A 77 1.84 -4.98 -11.30
C LYS A 77 3.23 -4.73 -10.70
N ALA A 78 3.32 -4.38 -9.42
CA ALA A 78 4.59 -4.15 -8.75
C ALA A 78 5.46 -5.43 -8.65
N GLN A 79 4.84 -6.59 -8.42
CA GLN A 79 5.54 -7.87 -8.40
C GLN A 79 6.09 -8.22 -9.79
N ARG A 80 5.26 -8.09 -10.84
CA ARG A 80 5.67 -8.27 -12.23
C ARG A 80 6.86 -7.38 -12.59
N MET A 81 6.83 -6.10 -12.20
CA MET A 81 7.94 -5.19 -12.48
C MET A 81 9.24 -5.61 -11.78
N ARG A 82 9.17 -6.07 -10.53
CA ARG A 82 10.33 -6.60 -9.80
C ARG A 82 10.90 -7.86 -10.46
N TRP A 83 10.03 -8.78 -10.90
CA TRP A 83 10.45 -9.97 -11.63
C TRP A 83 11.08 -9.63 -12.97
N HIS A 84 10.48 -8.72 -13.73
CA HIS A 84 11.03 -8.26 -14.99
C HIS A 84 12.42 -7.64 -14.82
N GLU A 85 12.61 -6.81 -13.80
CA GLU A 85 13.92 -6.24 -13.48
C GLU A 85 14.94 -7.32 -13.09
N SER A 86 14.53 -8.30 -12.27
CA SER A 86 15.39 -9.42 -11.87
C SER A 86 15.84 -10.25 -13.07
N LEU A 87 14.95 -10.46 -14.05
CA LEU A 87 15.28 -11.13 -15.31
C LEU A 87 16.26 -10.32 -16.15
N LEU A 88 16.09 -9.00 -16.24
CA LEU A 88 17.02 -8.12 -16.96
C LEU A 88 18.41 -8.08 -16.30
N ILE A 89 18.47 -8.14 -14.97
CA ILE A 89 19.75 -8.28 -14.25
C ILE A 89 20.37 -9.63 -14.60
N ALA A 90 19.60 -10.72 -14.51
CA ALA A 90 20.09 -12.07 -14.80
C ALA A 90 20.56 -12.23 -16.26
N SER A 91 19.92 -11.55 -17.21
CA SER A 91 20.33 -11.54 -18.62
C SER A 91 21.51 -10.60 -18.92
N GLY A 92 22.04 -9.88 -17.91
CA GLY A 92 23.13 -8.92 -18.08
C GLY A 92 22.73 -7.60 -18.72
N GLU A 93 21.44 -7.36 -18.91
CA GLU A 93 20.89 -6.12 -19.48
C GLU A 93 20.95 -4.94 -18.50
N VAL A 94 20.95 -5.26 -17.20
CA VAL A 94 21.15 -4.32 -16.09
C VAL A 94 22.43 -4.72 -15.38
N ASN A 95 23.53 -4.06 -15.74
CA ASN A 95 24.86 -4.27 -15.20
C ASN A 95 25.63 -2.94 -15.10
N LYS A 96 26.80 -2.95 -14.46
CA LYS A 96 27.62 -1.74 -14.24
C LYS A 96 27.99 -1.00 -15.52
N ASP A 97 28.10 -1.69 -16.66
CA ASP A 97 28.59 -1.12 -17.92
C ASP A 97 27.45 -0.66 -18.85
N ARG A 98 26.23 -1.17 -18.67
CA ARG A 98 25.05 -0.84 -19.50
C ARG A 98 24.00 -0.01 -18.75
N SER A 99 23.59 -0.47 -17.57
CA SER A 99 22.59 0.19 -16.74
C SER A 99 22.79 -0.22 -15.26
N PRO A 100 23.56 0.54 -14.47
CA PRO A 100 24.10 0.06 -13.20
C PRO A 100 23.06 -0.22 -12.09
N TYR A 101 21.92 0.47 -12.12
CA TYR A 101 21.00 0.49 -10.97
C TYR A 101 19.59 0.00 -11.30
N ALA A 102 19.14 0.20 -12.54
CA ALA A 102 17.81 -0.18 -12.99
C ALA A 102 17.71 -0.18 -14.51
N SER A 103 16.76 -0.90 -15.09
CA SER A 103 16.45 -0.83 -16.52
C SER A 103 15.94 0.55 -16.96
N LYS A 104 16.13 0.88 -18.24
CA LYS A 104 15.60 2.12 -18.85
C LYS A 104 14.07 2.23 -18.69
N SER A 105 13.35 1.11 -18.71
CA SER A 105 11.89 1.09 -18.50
C SER A 105 11.51 1.48 -17.08
N ALA A 106 12.20 0.93 -16.07
CA ALA A 106 11.95 1.27 -14.67
C ALA A 106 12.21 2.75 -14.38
N ILE A 107 13.27 3.31 -14.96
CA ILE A 107 13.57 4.75 -14.88
C ILE A 107 12.44 5.57 -15.49
N ARG A 108 12.01 5.24 -16.72
CA ARG A 108 10.91 5.94 -17.41
C ARG A 108 9.62 5.92 -16.58
N ASP A 109 9.26 4.78 -16.00
CA ASP A 109 8.07 4.66 -15.15
C ASP A 109 8.13 5.54 -13.90
N VAL A 110 9.31 5.69 -13.28
CA VAL A 110 9.50 6.63 -12.17
C VAL A 110 9.26 8.07 -12.63
N HIS A 111 9.79 8.46 -13.79
CA HIS A 111 9.57 9.79 -14.36
C HIS A 111 8.10 10.03 -14.68
N SER A 112 7.42 9.10 -15.34
CA SER A 112 5.99 9.20 -15.67
C SER A 112 5.12 9.34 -14.42
N ARG A 113 5.40 8.58 -13.35
CA ARG A 113 4.67 8.73 -12.08
C ARG A 113 4.92 10.08 -11.41
N ARG A 114 6.16 10.57 -11.42
CA ARG A 114 6.49 11.90 -10.89
C ARG A 114 5.79 13.00 -11.66
N LEU A 115 5.72 12.87 -12.99
CA LEU A 115 5.02 13.81 -13.86
C LEU A 115 3.51 13.79 -13.59
N ALA A 116 2.88 12.61 -13.58
CA ALA A 116 1.45 12.48 -13.30
C ALA A 116 1.09 13.03 -11.90
N ASN A 117 1.91 12.77 -10.87
CA ASN A 117 1.73 13.33 -9.54
C ASN A 117 1.86 14.86 -9.55
N LEU A 118 2.82 15.41 -10.31
CA LEU A 118 3.00 16.85 -10.44
C LEU A 118 1.80 17.50 -11.14
N GLU A 119 1.29 16.89 -12.21
CA GLU A 119 0.10 17.34 -12.94
C GLU A 119 -1.13 17.32 -12.05
N TYR A 120 -1.34 16.23 -11.30
CA TYR A 120 -2.40 16.14 -10.30
C TYR A 120 -2.32 17.28 -9.27
N LEU A 121 -1.15 17.51 -8.67
CA LEU A 121 -0.96 18.58 -7.68
C LEU A 121 -1.18 19.99 -8.25
N LYS A 122 -0.85 20.21 -9.53
CA LYS A 122 -1.12 21.46 -10.24
C LYS A 122 -2.62 21.68 -10.47
N SER A 123 -3.39 20.60 -10.65
CA SER A 123 -4.83 20.66 -10.85
C SER A 123 -5.64 20.84 -9.56
N CYS A 124 -5.01 20.72 -8.39
CA CYS A 124 -5.68 20.83 -7.10
C CYS A 124 -5.54 22.23 -6.47
N GLU A 125 -6.64 22.74 -5.95
CA GLU A 125 -6.69 23.97 -5.14
C GLU A 125 -7.08 23.63 -3.69
N LEU A 126 -6.57 24.40 -2.74
CA LEU A 126 -6.94 24.39 -1.33
C LEU A 126 -7.83 25.58 -1.04
N GLU A 127 -8.98 25.35 -0.42
CA GLU A 127 -9.88 26.41 0.05
C GLU A 127 -9.78 26.57 1.58
N ASN A 128 -9.54 27.79 2.05
CA ASN A 128 -9.57 28.12 3.46
C ASN A 128 -11.02 28.28 3.93
N LYS A 129 -11.49 27.38 4.81
CA LYS A 129 -12.87 27.37 5.30
C LYS A 129 -13.30 28.61 6.11
N VAL A 130 -12.34 29.39 6.60
CA VAL A 130 -12.61 30.58 7.44
C VAL A 130 -12.54 31.87 6.62
N THR A 131 -11.56 31.99 5.71
CA THR A 131 -11.33 33.21 4.93
C THR A 131 -11.87 33.13 3.49
N GLY A 132 -12.25 31.95 3.02
CA GLY A 132 -12.68 31.70 1.64
C GLY A 132 -11.55 31.76 0.59
N GLU A 133 -10.29 31.98 1.02
CA GLU A 133 -9.15 32.10 0.13
C GLU A 133 -8.79 30.76 -0.53
N ARG A 134 -8.51 30.78 -1.84
CA ARG A 134 -8.06 29.61 -2.61
C ARG A 134 -6.58 29.70 -2.95
N ILE A 135 -5.82 28.68 -2.58
CA ILE A 135 -4.37 28.59 -2.83
C ILE A 135 -4.08 27.28 -3.56
N GLY A 136 -3.35 27.32 -4.67
CA GLY A 136 -2.94 26.11 -5.38
C GLY A 136 -2.14 25.16 -4.48
N LEU A 137 -2.52 23.88 -4.43
CA LEU A 137 -1.91 22.87 -3.55
C LEU A 137 -0.40 22.75 -3.78
N ILE A 138 0.02 22.80 -5.05
CA ILE A 138 1.43 22.72 -5.44
C ILE A 138 2.29 23.84 -4.82
N SER A 139 1.77 25.05 -4.69
CA SER A 139 2.50 26.19 -4.10
C SER A 139 2.84 25.92 -2.63
N LYS A 140 1.88 25.37 -1.88
CA LYS A 140 2.08 25.01 -0.48
C LYS A 140 3.06 23.84 -0.33
N VAL A 141 2.89 22.77 -1.12
CA VAL A 141 3.78 21.60 -1.08
C VAL A 141 5.22 21.99 -1.39
N MET A 142 5.45 22.78 -2.45
CA MET A 142 6.80 23.22 -2.83
C MET A 142 7.41 24.19 -1.80
N GLY A 143 6.60 25.04 -1.16
CA GLY A 143 7.05 25.92 -0.09
C GLY A 143 7.61 25.16 1.13
N VAL A 144 6.99 24.03 1.51
CA VAL A 144 7.45 23.19 2.63
C VAL A 144 8.79 22.50 2.32
N PHE A 145 8.99 22.05 1.08
CA PHE A 145 10.27 21.46 0.66
C PHE A 145 11.40 22.49 0.50
N ARG A 146 11.08 23.79 0.44
CA ARG A 146 12.05 24.88 0.21
C ARG A 146 12.66 25.46 1.50
N ILE A 147 12.32 24.94 2.68
CA ILE A 147 12.98 25.35 3.93
C ILE A 147 14.49 25.02 3.79
N PRO A 148 15.39 26.03 3.80
CA PRO A 148 16.79 25.76 3.67
C PRO A 148 17.26 25.01 4.93
N ARG A 149 17.97 23.90 4.73
CA ARG A 149 18.85 23.34 5.76
C ARG A 149 20.05 24.29 5.93
N SER A 150 19.81 25.52 6.39
CA SER A 150 20.83 26.41 6.92
C SER A 150 20.62 26.51 8.42
N GLY A 151 21.02 25.42 9.09
CA GLY A 151 21.16 25.33 10.53
C GLY A 151 22.45 24.56 10.77
N VAL A 152 23.53 25.33 10.88
CA VAL A 152 24.87 24.91 11.21
C VAL A 152 24.81 24.08 12.51
N TRP A 153 25.36 22.86 12.48
CA TRP A 153 25.81 22.22 13.71
C TRP A 153 27.12 22.92 14.07
N SER A 154 27.03 23.86 15.01
CA SER A 154 28.17 24.37 15.78
C SER A 154 28.42 23.43 16.95
#